data_AF-A0A8J4UKW2-F1
#
_entry.id   AF-A0A8J4UKW2-F1
#
_cell.length_a   1.000
_cell.length_b   1.000
_cell.length_c   1.000
_cell.angle_alpha   90.00
_cell.angle_beta   90.00
_cell.angle_gamma   90.00
#
_symmetry.space_group_name_H-M   'P 1'
#
loop_
_entity.id
_entity.type
_entity.pdbx_description
1 polymer ?
#
loop_
_entity_poly.entity_id
_entity_poly.type
_entity_poly.pdbx_seq_one_letter_code
_entity_poly.pdbx_strand_id
1 'polypeptide(L)'
;MSVPLLKIGVVLSTMAMITNWMSQTLPSLVGLNGTALSAARSAYPDRSLRVLPSNLDETWQVYSSAQDTEGRCVCTIVAPQHTMCSRDARAKQLRQLLEKVQNMTQSIHMLDQRTQKDLQYVVRMEDQLRGLETKFRQVEETHKQNLAKHYKAMKEKMAELRPLIPVLEEYKADAQLVLQFKQEVQNVTASLALLQQEMGAYDYDELHSHVTSLEERLHACMQKLACGKLTAISDPVTIKTSGSRFGSWMTDPLAPEGDNR
;
A
#
# COMPACT_ATOMS: atom_id res chain seq x y z
N MET A 1 4.30 12.51 -16.97
CA MET A 1 4.41 11.62 -18.16
C MET A 1 3.05 11.54 -18.84
N SER A 2 2.75 12.45 -19.79
CA SER A 2 1.39 12.69 -20.34
C SER A 2 1.36 12.70 -21.88
N VAL A 3 2.17 11.86 -22.52
CA VAL A 3 2.39 11.89 -23.97
C VAL A 3 1.56 10.85 -24.79
N PRO A 4 0.99 9.75 -24.25
CA PRO A 4 0.28 8.77 -25.11
C PRO A 4 -1.18 9.15 -25.44
N LEU A 5 -1.85 9.96 -24.61
CA LEU A 5 -3.27 10.33 -24.84
C LEU A 5 -3.45 11.32 -26.01
N LEU A 6 -2.44 12.16 -26.27
CA LEU A 6 -2.49 13.13 -27.36
C LEU A 6 -2.41 12.46 -28.75
N LYS A 7 -1.78 11.29 -28.88
CA LYS A 7 -1.67 10.59 -30.17
C LYS A 7 -2.95 9.85 -30.58
N ILE A 8 -3.70 9.32 -29.60
CA ILE A 8 -5.00 8.66 -29.86
C ILE A 8 -6.06 9.69 -30.26
N GLY A 9 -6.05 10.88 -29.64
CA GLY A 9 -6.95 11.98 -30.00
C GLY A 9 -6.76 12.47 -31.44
N VAL A 10 -5.53 12.44 -31.96
CA VAL A 10 -5.23 12.83 -33.35
C VAL A 10 -5.78 11.82 -34.36
N VAL A 11 -5.72 10.51 -34.06
CA VAL A 11 -6.25 9.45 -34.96
C VAL A 11 -7.78 9.42 -34.98
N LEU A 12 -8.43 9.69 -33.85
CA LEU A 12 -9.90 9.82 -33.79
C LEU A 12 -10.39 11.08 -34.53
N SER A 13 -9.63 12.18 -34.46
CA SER A 13 -9.95 13.43 -35.17
C SER A 13 -9.82 13.29 -36.69
N THR A 14 -8.82 12.56 -37.20
CA THR A 14 -8.70 12.31 -38.64
C THR A 14 -9.79 11.38 -39.17
N MET A 15 -10.21 10.37 -38.39
CA MET A 15 -11.36 9.54 -38.76
C MET A 15 -12.68 10.32 -38.76
N ALA A 16 -12.89 11.23 -37.80
CA ALA A 16 -14.08 12.09 -37.77
C ALA A 16 -14.14 13.05 -38.98
N MET A 17 -12.99 13.61 -39.41
CA MET A 17 -12.94 14.46 -40.61
C MET A 17 -13.25 13.67 -41.89
N ILE A 18 -12.80 12.42 -42.01
CA ILE A 18 -13.11 11.57 -43.18
C ILE A 18 -14.60 11.22 -43.23
N THR A 19 -15.21 10.86 -42.10
CA THR A 19 -16.65 10.56 -42.03
C THR A 19 -17.50 11.80 -42.31
N ASN A 20 -17.10 12.98 -41.84
CA ASN A 20 -17.78 14.24 -42.11
C ASN A 20 -17.65 14.67 -43.58
N TRP A 21 -16.46 14.49 -44.18
CA TRP A 21 -16.23 14.78 -45.59
C TRP A 21 -17.06 13.85 -46.49
N MET A 22 -17.08 12.54 -46.21
CA MET A 22 -17.90 11.55 -46.90
C MET A 22 -19.39 11.88 -46.79
N SER A 23 -19.88 12.27 -45.61
CA SER A 23 -21.28 12.64 -45.36
C SER A 23 -21.72 13.88 -46.14
N GLN A 24 -20.84 14.88 -46.32
CA GLN A 24 -21.18 16.13 -47.00
C GLN A 24 -21.01 16.07 -48.51
N THR A 25 -20.03 15.30 -49.02
CA THR A 25 -19.74 15.25 -50.47
C THR A 25 -20.50 14.17 -51.21
N LEU A 26 -20.76 13.00 -50.62
CA LEU A 26 -21.48 11.91 -51.30
C LEU A 26 -22.92 12.28 -51.74
N PRO A 27 -23.75 13.00 -50.96
CA PRO A 27 -25.11 13.34 -51.36
C PRO A 27 -25.17 14.32 -52.54
N SER A 28 -24.19 15.23 -52.66
CA SER A 28 -24.12 16.20 -53.75
C SER A 28 -23.66 15.57 -55.07
N LEU A 29 -22.88 14.48 -55.01
CA LEU A 29 -22.41 13.71 -56.16
C LEU A 29 -23.45 12.72 -56.71
N VAL A 30 -24.42 12.29 -55.88
CA VAL A 30 -25.49 11.33 -56.24
C VAL A 30 -26.79 12.04 -56.68
N GLY A 31 -26.85 13.38 -56.67
CA GLY A 31 -27.98 14.13 -57.23
C GLY A 31 -29.29 14.02 -56.44
N LEU A 32 -29.23 13.69 -55.15
CA LEU A 32 -30.41 13.47 -54.31
C LEU A 32 -31.10 14.75 -53.81
N ASN A 33 -30.67 15.95 -54.23
CA ASN A 33 -31.24 17.23 -53.79
C ASN A 33 -32.45 17.69 -54.63
N GLY A 34 -32.97 16.86 -55.55
CA GLY A 34 -33.96 17.25 -56.56
C GLY A 34 -35.42 16.81 -56.33
N THR A 35 -35.73 16.08 -55.25
CA THR A 35 -37.11 15.59 -55.01
C THR A 35 -37.65 16.07 -53.67
N ALA A 36 -37.86 17.38 -53.55
CA ALA A 36 -38.84 17.94 -52.62
C ALA A 36 -39.91 18.63 -53.47
N LEU A 37 -41.00 17.90 -53.70
CA LEU A 37 -42.19 18.32 -54.43
C LEU A 37 -42.74 19.64 -53.87
N SER A 38 -42.84 20.63 -54.75
CA SER A 38 -43.69 21.80 -54.59
C SER A 38 -45.15 21.35 -54.46
N ALA A 39 -45.71 21.46 -53.26
CA ALA A 39 -47.15 21.39 -53.04
C ALA A 39 -47.73 22.80 -53.17
N ALA A 40 -48.63 22.95 -54.14
CA ALA A 40 -49.32 24.18 -54.50
C ALA A 40 -50.15 24.79 -53.36
N ARG A 41 -50.13 26.12 -53.26
CA ARG A 41 -51.28 26.93 -52.84
C ARG A 41 -51.39 28.15 -53.73
N SER A 42 -52.46 28.18 -54.53
CA SER A 42 -52.91 29.32 -55.33
C SER A 42 -53.74 30.29 -54.48
N ALA A 43 -53.52 31.59 -54.64
CA ALA A 43 -54.56 32.64 -54.56
C ALA A 43 -53.99 33.98 -55.08
N TYR A 44 -54.24 34.29 -56.37
CA TYR A 44 -54.60 35.57 -57.02
C TYR A 44 -54.02 36.95 -56.59
N PRO A 45 -54.00 37.96 -57.49
CA PRO A 45 -52.76 38.53 -58.02
C PRO A 45 -52.58 40.03 -57.69
N ASP A 46 -51.34 40.53 -57.78
CA ASP A 46 -51.16 41.95 -58.12
C ASP A 46 -50.04 42.17 -59.15
N ARG A 47 -50.54 42.48 -60.35
CA ARG A 47 -50.07 43.41 -61.37
C ARG A 47 -48.59 43.81 -61.43
N SER A 48 -48.05 43.55 -62.62
CA SER A 48 -46.98 44.26 -63.31
C SER A 48 -45.56 44.10 -62.78
N LEU A 49 -44.82 43.18 -63.40
CA LEU A 49 -43.53 43.51 -64.00
C LEU A 49 -43.25 42.57 -65.18
N ARG A 50 -42.82 43.14 -66.30
CA ARG A 50 -42.46 42.46 -67.55
C ARG A 50 -41.52 41.28 -67.29
N VAL A 51 -42.00 40.07 -67.57
CA VAL A 51 -41.11 38.94 -67.89
C VAL A 51 -40.88 39.00 -69.40
N LEU A 52 -39.73 39.55 -69.81
CA LEU A 52 -39.16 39.19 -71.10
C LEU A 52 -38.58 37.78 -70.95
N PRO A 53 -38.98 36.78 -71.73
CA PRO A 53 -38.28 35.51 -71.77
C PRO A 53 -36.88 35.75 -72.35
N SER A 54 -35.84 35.47 -71.56
CA SER A 54 -34.44 35.77 -71.90
C SER A 54 -33.79 34.77 -72.87
N ASN A 55 -34.55 34.00 -73.64
CA ASN A 55 -34.00 33.06 -74.63
C ASN A 55 -34.86 33.09 -75.89
N LEU A 56 -34.47 33.94 -76.84
CA LEU A 56 -35.11 34.08 -78.16
C LEU A 56 -34.78 32.91 -79.11
N ASP A 57 -33.77 32.10 -78.78
CA ASP A 57 -33.20 31.07 -79.66
C ASP A 57 -33.88 29.69 -79.54
N GLU A 58 -34.82 29.50 -78.62
CA GLU A 58 -35.58 28.23 -78.45
C GLU A 58 -37.09 28.38 -78.66
N THR A 59 -37.59 29.60 -78.93
CA THR A 59 -39.03 29.86 -79.09
C THR A 59 -39.38 30.12 -80.55
N TRP A 60 -40.46 29.51 -81.02
CA TRP A 60 -41.02 29.80 -82.35
C TRP A 60 -41.37 31.28 -82.47
N GLN A 61 -40.79 31.95 -83.46
CA GLN A 61 -41.06 33.37 -83.70
C GLN A 61 -42.09 33.49 -84.83
N VAL A 62 -43.26 34.04 -84.50
CA VAL A 62 -44.36 34.26 -85.44
C VAL A 62 -44.44 35.74 -85.76
N TYR A 63 -44.20 36.08 -87.02
CA TYR A 63 -44.35 37.43 -87.53
C TYR A 63 -45.64 37.51 -88.33
N SER A 64 -46.60 38.33 -87.88
CA SER A 64 -47.82 38.62 -88.63
C SER A 64 -47.70 40.01 -89.23
N SER A 65 -47.80 40.12 -90.54
CA SER A 65 -47.98 41.41 -91.23
C SER A 65 -49.35 41.44 -91.90
N ALA A 66 -50.00 42.60 -91.86
CA ALA A 66 -51.24 42.84 -92.58
C ALA A 66 -50.90 43.59 -93.86
N GLN A 67 -51.16 43.00 -95.02
CA GLN A 67 -51.17 43.79 -96.25
C GLN A 67 -52.03 43.16 -97.35
N ASP A 68 -53.24 43.71 -97.50
CA ASP A 68 -53.76 44.33 -98.72
C ASP A 68 -55.15 44.92 -98.41
N THR A 69 -55.72 45.72 -99.32
CA THR A 69 -57.00 46.45 -99.16
C THR A 69 -58.24 45.56 -98.92
N GLU A 70 -58.07 44.24 -98.89
CA GLU A 70 -59.08 43.23 -98.58
C GLU A 70 -58.92 42.58 -97.17
N GLY A 71 -57.95 43.02 -96.36
CA GLY A 71 -57.87 42.68 -94.92
C GLY A 71 -57.37 41.27 -94.57
N ARG A 72 -56.62 40.58 -95.44
CA ARG A 72 -56.01 39.27 -95.10
C ARG A 72 -54.63 39.46 -94.43
N CYS A 73 -54.42 38.78 -93.30
CA CYS A 73 -53.14 38.76 -92.58
C CYS A 73 -52.24 37.62 -93.11
N VAL A 74 -50.96 37.91 -93.34
CA VAL A 74 -49.94 36.91 -93.67
C VAL A 74 -49.08 36.66 -92.43
N CYS A 75 -49.09 35.42 -91.94
CA CYS A 75 -48.27 35.00 -90.81
C CYS A 75 -47.10 34.15 -91.30
N THR A 76 -45.87 34.62 -91.06
CA THR A 76 -44.64 33.88 -91.34
C THR A 76 -44.09 33.33 -90.02
N ILE A 77 -43.92 32.01 -89.96
CA ILE A 77 -43.36 31.32 -88.80
C ILE A 77 -41.90 30.98 -89.11
N VAL A 78 -40.98 31.43 -88.26
CA VAL A 78 -39.55 31.11 -88.38
C VAL A 78 -39.21 30.05 -87.34
N ALA A 79 -38.77 28.88 -87.81
CA ALA A 79 -38.31 27.80 -86.95
C ALA A 79 -36.97 28.18 -86.30
N PRO A 80 -36.78 27.91 -84.99
CA PRO A 80 -35.50 28.15 -84.32
C PRO A 80 -34.38 27.42 -85.04
N GLN A 81 -33.22 28.06 -85.20
CA GLN A 81 -32.08 27.40 -85.82
C GLN A 81 -31.60 26.31 -84.86
N HIS A 82 -31.82 25.04 -85.24
CA HIS A 82 -31.23 23.91 -84.54
C HIS A 82 -29.71 24.06 -84.64
N THR A 83 -29.11 24.63 -83.59
CA THR A 83 -27.67 24.59 -83.42
C THR A 83 -27.25 23.12 -83.48
N MET A 84 -26.33 22.85 -84.40
CA MET A 84 -25.83 21.52 -84.69
C MET A 84 -25.31 20.86 -83.38
N CYS A 85 -25.84 19.67 -83.09
CA CYS A 85 -25.33 18.62 -82.18
C CYS A 85 -25.34 18.83 -80.64
N SER A 86 -26.52 18.70 -80.00
CA SER A 86 -26.69 18.32 -78.57
C SER A 86 -25.90 17.04 -78.18
N ARG A 87 -25.60 16.19 -79.16
CA ARG A 87 -24.81 14.97 -79.02
C ARG A 87 -23.38 15.23 -78.53
N ASP A 88 -22.77 16.37 -78.89
CA ASP A 88 -21.39 16.69 -78.52
C ASP A 88 -21.27 17.23 -77.09
N ALA A 89 -22.25 18.00 -76.60
CA ALA A 89 -22.28 18.44 -75.20
C ALA A 89 -22.43 17.25 -74.23
N ARG A 90 -23.34 16.33 -74.53
CA ARG A 90 -23.52 15.08 -73.76
C ARG A 90 -22.28 14.18 -73.85
N ALA A 91 -21.64 14.09 -75.01
CA ALA A 91 -20.42 13.31 -75.18
C ALA A 91 -19.21 13.92 -74.43
N LYS A 92 -19.11 15.25 -74.32
CA LYS A 92 -18.10 15.92 -73.49
C LYS A 92 -18.36 15.69 -71.99
N GLN A 93 -19.61 15.80 -71.56
CA GLN A 93 -20.01 15.53 -70.18
C GLN A 93 -19.75 14.08 -69.77
N LEU A 94 -20.03 13.11 -70.65
CA LEU A 94 -19.70 11.70 -70.41
C LEU A 94 -18.19 11.46 -70.29
N ARG A 95 -17.36 12.09 -71.13
CA ARG A 95 -15.90 11.98 -71.02
C ARG A 95 -15.37 12.55 -69.69
N GLN A 96 -15.88 13.71 -69.27
CA GLN A 96 -15.53 14.30 -67.98
C GLN A 96 -15.93 13.40 -66.80
N LEU A 97 -17.11 12.77 -66.87
CA LEU A 97 -17.54 11.80 -65.86
C LEU A 97 -16.64 10.57 -65.83
N LEU A 98 -16.26 10.04 -67.00
CA LEU A 98 -15.35 8.89 -67.09
C LEU A 98 -13.97 9.21 -66.50
N GLU A 99 -13.39 10.36 -66.81
CA GLU A 99 -12.13 10.82 -66.23
C GLU A 99 -12.24 10.99 -64.71
N LYS A 100 -13.34 11.55 -64.22
CA LYS A 100 -13.57 11.71 -62.78
C LYS A 100 -13.69 10.36 -62.08
N VAL A 101 -14.43 9.42 -62.65
CA VAL A 101 -14.56 8.05 -62.13
C VAL A 101 -13.20 7.35 -62.13
N GLN A 102 -12.39 7.50 -63.19
CA GLN A 102 -11.05 6.95 -63.25
C GLN A 102 -10.14 7.53 -62.15
N ASN A 103 -10.14 8.86 -61.96
CA ASN A 103 -9.36 9.53 -60.91
C ASN A 103 -9.80 9.11 -59.50
N MET A 104 -11.11 8.94 -59.28
CA MET A 104 -11.65 8.42 -58.03
C MET A 104 -11.24 6.97 -57.81
N THR A 105 -11.25 6.14 -58.84
CA THR A 105 -10.85 4.72 -58.76
C THR A 105 -9.38 4.59 -58.35
N GLN A 106 -8.48 5.41 -58.91
CA GLN A 106 -7.08 5.47 -58.50
C GLN A 106 -6.92 5.94 -57.05
N SER A 107 -7.69 6.94 -56.64
CA SER A 107 -7.67 7.47 -55.27
C SER A 107 -8.16 6.43 -54.26
N ILE A 108 -9.22 5.68 -54.57
CA ILE A 108 -9.72 4.57 -53.76
C ILE A 108 -8.66 3.48 -53.63
N HIS A 109 -7.97 3.13 -54.72
CA HIS A 109 -6.92 2.12 -54.68
C HIS A 109 -5.74 2.53 -53.78
N MET A 110 -5.30 3.79 -53.86
CA MET A 110 -4.25 4.30 -52.97
C MET A 110 -4.70 4.35 -51.50
N LEU A 111 -5.96 4.71 -51.25
CA LEU A 111 -6.54 4.72 -49.92
C LEU A 111 -6.59 3.30 -49.34
N ASP A 112 -7.07 2.32 -50.11
CA ASP A 112 -7.14 0.92 -49.72
C ASP A 112 -5.76 0.36 -49.33
N GLN A 113 -4.74 0.60 -50.16
CA GLN A 113 -3.37 0.18 -49.83
C GLN A 113 -2.85 0.82 -48.54
N ARG A 114 -3.17 2.08 -48.27
CA ARG A 114 -2.78 2.76 -47.04
C ARG A 114 -3.53 2.17 -45.84
N THR A 115 -4.84 2.04 -45.95
CA THR A 115 -5.70 1.47 -44.90
C THR A 115 -5.28 0.05 -44.55
N GLN A 116 -4.89 -0.77 -45.54
CA GLN A 116 -4.39 -2.12 -45.29
C GLN A 116 -3.09 -2.13 -44.49
N LYS A 117 -2.14 -1.23 -44.79
CA LYS A 117 -0.90 -1.07 -44.02
C LYS A 117 -1.15 -0.57 -42.60
N ASP A 118 -2.03 0.42 -42.46
CA ASP A 118 -2.42 0.97 -41.15
C ASP A 118 -3.09 -0.10 -40.29
N LEU A 119 -3.98 -0.90 -40.87
CA LEU A 119 -4.63 -2.01 -40.16
C LEU A 119 -3.61 -3.05 -39.67
N GLN A 120 -2.63 -3.42 -40.51
CA GLN A 120 -1.55 -4.33 -40.09
C GLN A 120 -0.70 -3.76 -38.95
N TYR A 121 -0.52 -2.44 -38.89
CA TYR A 121 0.17 -1.81 -37.76
C TYR A 121 -0.67 -1.86 -36.49
N VAL A 122 -1.97 -1.55 -36.59
CA VAL A 122 -2.90 -1.59 -35.45
C VAL A 122 -3.01 -3.00 -34.87
N VAL A 123 -3.14 -4.03 -35.70
CA VAL A 123 -3.19 -5.44 -35.24
C VAL A 123 -1.91 -5.82 -34.49
N ARG A 124 -0.74 -5.47 -35.02
CA ARG A 124 0.54 -5.72 -34.32
C ARG A 124 0.63 -4.99 -32.98
N MET A 125 0.14 -3.75 -32.93
CA MET A 125 0.10 -2.98 -31.68
C MET A 125 -0.88 -3.59 -30.68
N GLU A 126 -2.02 -4.10 -31.13
CA GLU A 126 -2.99 -4.80 -30.29
C GLU A 126 -2.35 -6.04 -29.63
N ASP A 127 -1.63 -6.86 -30.41
CA ASP A 127 -0.90 -8.03 -29.87
C ASP A 127 0.14 -7.62 -28.82
N GLN A 128 0.88 -6.54 -29.07
CA GLN A 128 1.82 -5.99 -28.09
C GLN A 128 1.13 -5.50 -26.82
N LEU A 129 -0.01 -4.82 -26.95
CA LEU A 129 -0.80 -4.35 -25.80
C LEU A 129 -1.35 -5.52 -24.97
N ARG A 130 -1.87 -6.57 -25.62
CA ARG A 130 -2.30 -7.80 -24.95
C ARG A 130 -1.12 -8.49 -24.23
N GLY A 131 0.05 -8.51 -24.87
CA GLY A 131 1.28 -9.02 -24.26
C GLY A 131 1.74 -8.20 -23.04
N LEU A 132 1.51 -6.88 -23.04
CA LEU A 132 1.79 -6.03 -21.88
C LEU A 132 0.76 -6.24 -20.77
N GLU A 133 -0.52 -6.31 -21.10
CA GLU A 133 -1.61 -6.54 -20.15
C GLU A 133 -1.42 -7.83 -19.35
N THR A 134 -1.05 -8.93 -20.03
CA THR A 134 -0.75 -10.21 -19.37
C THR A 134 0.44 -10.11 -18.41
N LYS A 135 1.51 -9.43 -18.79
CA LYS A 135 2.66 -9.17 -17.92
C LYS A 135 2.28 -8.33 -16.71
N PHE A 136 1.47 -7.27 -16.88
CA PHE A 136 0.97 -6.46 -15.76
C PHE A 136 0.16 -7.30 -14.79
N ARG A 137 -0.76 -8.13 -15.29
CA ARG A 137 -1.56 -9.04 -14.46
C ARG A 137 -0.70 -10.02 -13.68
N GLN A 138 0.36 -10.56 -14.29
CA GLN A 138 1.30 -11.45 -13.62
C GLN A 138 2.06 -10.73 -12.49
N VAL A 139 2.54 -9.51 -12.74
CA VAL A 139 3.25 -8.71 -11.73
C VAL A 139 2.33 -8.37 -10.56
N GLU A 140 1.09 -7.97 -10.84
CA GLU A 140 0.10 -7.66 -9.80
C GLU A 140 -0.20 -8.89 -8.92
N GLU A 141 -0.41 -10.05 -9.53
CA GLU A 141 -0.68 -11.28 -8.78
C GLU A 141 0.53 -11.73 -7.97
N THR A 142 1.73 -11.66 -8.55
CA THR A 142 3.00 -11.95 -7.85
C THR A 142 3.17 -11.02 -6.65
N HIS A 143 2.89 -9.73 -6.82
CA HIS A 143 2.95 -8.76 -5.74
C HIS A 143 1.97 -9.08 -4.61
N LYS A 144 0.70 -9.40 -4.93
CA LYS A 144 -0.31 -9.81 -3.94
C LYS A 144 0.12 -11.04 -3.15
N GLN A 145 0.61 -12.07 -3.84
CA GLN A 145 1.08 -13.30 -3.23
C GLN A 145 2.30 -13.07 -2.33
N ASN A 146 3.27 -12.27 -2.79
CA ASN A 146 4.45 -11.93 -2.01
C ASN A 146 4.09 -11.13 -0.76
N LEU A 147 3.24 -10.11 -0.89
CA LEU A 147 2.77 -9.31 0.25
C LEU A 147 2.07 -10.19 1.30
N ALA A 148 1.18 -11.09 0.86
CA ALA A 148 0.50 -12.03 1.74
C ALA A 148 1.48 -12.96 2.48
N LYS A 149 2.49 -13.49 1.77
CA LYS A 149 3.55 -14.33 2.36
C LYS A 149 4.38 -13.55 3.39
N HIS A 150 4.83 -12.34 3.05
CA HIS A 150 5.61 -11.50 3.98
C HIS A 150 4.81 -11.13 5.22
N TYR A 151 3.54 -10.76 5.06
CA TYR A 151 2.67 -10.45 6.20
C TYR A 151 2.46 -11.66 7.10
N LYS A 152 2.23 -12.85 6.53
CA LYS A 152 2.12 -14.10 7.30
C LYS A 152 3.38 -14.41 8.09
N ALA A 153 4.55 -14.32 7.46
CA ALA A 153 5.84 -14.56 8.13
C ALA A 153 6.10 -13.56 9.27
N MET A 154 5.81 -12.27 9.07
CA MET A 154 5.92 -11.26 10.13
C MET A 154 4.95 -11.53 11.27
N LYS A 155 3.72 -11.94 10.98
CA LYS A 155 2.71 -12.30 11.99
C LYS A 155 3.14 -13.50 12.82
N GLU A 156 3.71 -14.53 12.19
CA GLU A 156 4.27 -15.70 12.87
C GLU A 156 5.42 -15.30 13.80
N LYS A 157 6.38 -14.49 13.31
CA LYS A 157 7.48 -13.97 14.15
C LYS A 157 6.99 -13.11 15.31
N MET A 158 5.96 -12.29 15.09
CA MET A 158 5.35 -11.52 16.17
C MET A 158 4.68 -12.41 17.22
N ALA A 159 4.05 -13.52 16.80
CA ALA A 159 3.46 -14.50 17.70
C ALA A 159 4.52 -15.25 18.51
N GLU A 160 5.69 -15.55 17.93
CA GLU A 160 6.85 -16.13 18.63
C GLU A 160 7.46 -15.15 19.66
N LEU A 161 7.56 -13.86 19.34
CA LEU A 161 8.19 -12.86 20.22
C LEU A 161 7.27 -12.39 21.35
N ARG A 162 5.96 -12.31 21.11
CA ARG A 162 4.98 -11.84 22.11
C ARG A 162 5.08 -12.54 23.48
N PRO A 163 5.20 -13.88 23.61
CA PRO A 163 5.33 -14.53 24.92
C PRO A 163 6.65 -14.23 25.64
N LEU A 164 7.67 -13.69 24.98
CA LEU A 164 8.92 -13.30 25.64
C LEU A 164 8.78 -12.01 26.46
N ILE A 165 7.75 -11.18 26.19
CA ILE A 165 7.51 -9.93 26.91
C ILE A 165 7.36 -10.15 28.43
N PRO A 166 6.45 -11.03 28.92
CA PRO A 166 6.33 -11.26 30.37
C PRO A 166 7.61 -11.83 30.97
N VAL A 167 8.32 -12.71 30.25
CA VAL A 167 9.60 -13.27 30.70
C VAL A 167 10.64 -12.17 30.89
N LEU A 168 10.73 -11.21 29.97
CA LEU A 168 11.65 -10.07 30.10
C LEU A 168 11.28 -9.15 31.27
N GLU A 169 9.99 -8.94 31.53
CA GLU A 169 9.55 -8.17 32.71
C GLU A 169 9.86 -8.90 34.03
N GLU A 170 9.75 -10.24 34.05
CA GLU A 170 10.16 -11.07 35.19
C GLU A 170 11.67 -10.96 35.43
N TYR A 171 12.50 -11.14 34.41
CA TYR A 171 13.96 -10.96 34.52
C TYR A 171 14.35 -9.57 35.01
N LYS A 172 13.61 -8.54 34.61
CA LYS A 172 13.84 -7.17 35.07
C LYS A 172 13.48 -7.01 36.55
N ALA A 173 12.41 -7.63 37.03
CA ALA A 173 12.04 -7.64 38.44
C ALA A 173 13.08 -8.40 39.28
N ASP A 174 13.53 -9.57 38.81
CA ASP A 174 14.57 -10.37 39.47
C ASP A 174 15.89 -9.61 39.56
N ALA A 175 16.29 -8.91 38.50
CA ALA A 175 17.49 -8.08 38.50
C ALA A 175 17.42 -6.97 39.56
N GLN A 176 16.25 -6.37 39.78
CA GLN A 176 16.05 -5.39 40.85
C GLN A 176 16.17 -6.03 42.24
N LEU A 177 15.60 -7.22 42.43
CA LEU A 177 15.69 -7.97 43.68
C LEU A 177 17.15 -8.36 44.00
N VAL A 178 17.92 -8.79 43.00
CA VAL A 178 19.36 -9.09 43.16
C VAL A 178 20.14 -7.86 43.62
N LEU A 179 19.82 -6.66 43.11
CA LEU A 179 20.43 -5.42 43.58
C LEU A 179 20.11 -5.15 45.05
N GLN A 180 18.86 -5.37 45.47
CA GLN A 180 18.46 -5.23 46.88
C GLN A 180 19.21 -6.24 47.77
N PHE A 181 19.27 -7.51 47.37
CA PHE A 181 20.02 -8.52 48.13
C PHE A 181 21.50 -8.18 48.23
N LYS A 182 22.11 -7.64 47.18
CA LYS A 182 23.51 -7.20 47.24
C LYS A 182 23.71 -6.08 48.28
N GLN A 183 22.79 -5.14 48.37
CA GLN A 183 22.81 -4.08 49.37
C GLN A 183 22.66 -4.65 50.79
N GLU A 184 21.69 -5.55 51.00
CA GLU A 184 21.47 -6.18 52.30
C GLU A 184 22.67 -7.03 52.73
N VAL A 185 23.28 -7.79 51.81
CA VAL A 185 24.50 -8.53 52.10
C VAL A 185 25.63 -7.59 52.50
N GLN A 186 25.79 -6.43 51.84
CA GLN A 186 26.78 -5.44 52.24
C GLN A 186 26.51 -4.88 53.65
N ASN A 187 25.25 -4.54 53.97
CA ASN A 187 24.85 -4.07 55.29
C ASN A 187 25.13 -5.12 56.37
N VAL A 188 24.67 -6.36 56.16
CA VAL A 188 24.90 -7.49 57.08
C VAL A 188 26.39 -7.75 57.26
N THR A 189 27.17 -7.72 56.18
CA THR A 189 28.63 -7.89 56.25
C THR A 189 29.27 -6.79 57.09
N ALA A 190 28.84 -5.53 56.95
CA ALA A 190 29.33 -4.43 57.76
C ALA A 190 28.94 -4.57 59.24
N SER A 191 27.69 -4.96 59.54
CA SER A 191 27.23 -5.21 60.91
C SER A 191 27.98 -6.37 61.56
N LEU A 192 28.22 -7.46 60.83
CA LEU A 192 29.02 -8.58 61.31
C LEU A 192 30.47 -8.17 61.60
N ALA A 193 31.07 -7.34 60.74
CA ALA A 193 32.42 -6.83 60.99
C ALA A 193 32.50 -5.97 62.27
N LEU A 194 31.49 -5.13 62.53
CA LEU A 194 31.39 -4.35 63.77
C LEU A 194 31.25 -5.26 65.00
N LEU A 195 30.35 -6.24 64.96
CA LEU A 195 30.18 -7.20 66.05
C LEU A 195 31.45 -8.03 66.28
N GLN A 196 32.15 -8.43 65.22
CA GLN A 196 33.41 -9.16 65.32
C GLN A 196 34.51 -8.30 65.97
N GLN A 197 34.49 -6.98 65.73
CA GLN A 197 35.38 -6.04 66.41
C GLN A 197 35.02 -5.84 67.89
N GLU A 198 33.73 -5.74 68.22
CA GLU A 198 33.26 -5.66 69.62
C GLU A 198 33.54 -6.96 70.40
N MET A 199 33.30 -8.12 69.78
CA MET A 199 33.61 -9.43 70.36
C MET A 199 35.11 -9.63 70.53
N GLY A 200 35.92 -9.18 69.57
CA GLY A 200 37.39 -9.20 69.66
C GLY A 200 37.96 -8.22 70.68
N ALA A 201 37.16 -7.28 71.20
CA ALA A 201 37.53 -6.37 72.27
C ALA A 201 37.24 -6.94 73.67
N TYR A 202 36.54 -8.08 73.78
CA TYR A 202 36.51 -8.83 75.03
C TYR A 202 37.81 -9.63 75.12
N ASP A 203 38.77 -9.13 75.90
CA ASP A 203 40.02 -9.82 76.24
C ASP A 203 39.73 -11.03 77.13
N TYR A 204 39.13 -12.07 76.55
CA TYR A 204 39.01 -13.39 77.16
C TYR A 204 40.38 -13.92 77.59
N ASP A 205 41.45 -13.54 76.88
CA ASP A 205 42.82 -13.88 77.21
C ASP A 205 43.34 -13.15 78.46
N GLU A 206 43.02 -11.86 78.64
CA GLU A 206 43.37 -11.12 79.87
C GLU A 206 42.58 -11.66 81.06
N LEU A 207 41.29 -11.91 80.89
CA LEU A 207 40.45 -12.52 81.92
C LEU A 207 40.94 -13.94 82.28
N HIS A 208 41.35 -14.75 81.29
CA HIS A 208 41.91 -16.08 81.51
C HIS A 208 43.25 -16.03 82.24
N SER A 209 44.12 -15.07 81.90
CA SER A 209 45.37 -14.78 82.63
C SER A 209 45.12 -14.38 84.09
N HIS A 210 44.10 -13.55 84.34
CA HIS A 210 43.72 -13.17 85.69
C HIS A 210 43.17 -14.35 86.50
N VAL A 211 42.32 -15.18 85.90
CA VAL A 211 41.79 -16.38 86.55
C VAL A 211 42.92 -17.36 86.88
N THR A 212 43.80 -17.66 85.93
CA THR A 212 44.95 -18.56 86.16
C THR A 212 45.91 -18.01 87.22
N SER A 213 46.17 -16.69 87.24
CA SER A 213 46.97 -16.05 88.29
C SER A 213 46.30 -16.15 89.67
N LEU A 214 44.98 -15.96 89.74
CA LEU A 214 44.22 -16.13 90.99
C LEU A 214 44.23 -17.59 91.45
N GLU A 215 44.11 -18.55 90.54
CA GLU A 215 44.22 -19.98 90.83
C GLU A 215 45.61 -20.34 91.39
N GLU A 216 46.69 -19.89 90.77
CA GLU A 216 48.06 -20.09 91.28
C GLU A 216 48.25 -19.49 92.67
N ARG A 217 47.75 -18.27 92.88
CA ARG A 217 47.82 -17.60 94.19
C ARG A 217 46.99 -18.31 95.25
N LEU A 218 45.81 -18.82 94.89
CA LEU A 218 44.98 -19.64 95.77
C LEU A 218 45.70 -20.95 96.12
N HIS A 219 46.31 -21.62 95.13
CA HIS A 219 47.08 -22.83 95.35
C HIS A 219 48.29 -22.60 96.26
N ALA A 220 49.04 -21.51 96.04
CA ALA A 220 50.15 -21.11 96.88
C ALA A 220 49.71 -20.74 98.31
N CYS A 221 48.54 -20.11 98.46
CA CYS A 221 47.93 -19.82 99.76
C CYS A 221 47.54 -21.11 100.48
N MET A 222 46.84 -22.02 99.80
CA MET A 222 46.49 -23.35 100.30
C MET A 222 47.72 -24.16 100.71
N GLN A 223 48.79 -24.12 99.91
CA GLN A 223 50.07 -24.76 100.27
C GLN A 223 50.73 -24.10 101.47
N LYS A 224 50.66 -22.77 101.64
CA LYS A 224 51.19 -22.09 102.83
C LYS A 224 50.36 -22.36 104.09
N LEU A 225 49.04 -22.45 103.97
CA LEU A 225 48.14 -22.89 105.04
C LEU A 225 48.41 -24.35 105.42
N ALA A 226 48.70 -25.20 104.43
CA ALA A 226 49.14 -26.58 104.67
C ALA A 226 50.58 -26.69 105.22
N CYS A 227 51.43 -25.69 104.98
CA CYS A 227 52.85 -25.68 105.39
C CYS A 227 53.12 -24.89 106.68
N GLY A 228 52.10 -24.26 107.26
CA GLY A 228 52.18 -23.61 108.58
C GLY A 228 51.72 -24.53 109.70
N LYS A 229 52.57 -25.48 110.14
CA LYS A 229 52.52 -26.15 111.47
C LYS A 229 51.13 -26.48 112.06
N LEU A 230 50.17 -26.83 111.21
CA LEU A 230 48.80 -27.29 111.56
C LEU A 230 48.49 -28.67 110.97
N THR A 231 49.49 -29.39 110.46
CA THR A 231 49.39 -30.83 110.17
C THR A 231 49.44 -31.70 111.43
N ALA A 232 49.17 -31.11 112.59
CA ALA A 232 48.83 -31.82 113.83
C ALA A 232 47.41 -31.43 114.27
N ILE A 233 46.45 -31.40 113.33
CA ILE A 233 45.04 -31.62 113.67
C ILE A 233 44.75 -33.07 113.30
N SER A 234 44.87 -33.90 114.33
CA SER A 234 44.34 -35.25 114.49
C SER A 234 42.96 -35.43 113.85
N ASP A 235 42.79 -36.57 113.18
CA ASP A 235 41.55 -37.30 112.82
C ASP A 235 40.32 -36.50 112.34
N PRO A 236 39.60 -36.98 111.31
CA PRO A 236 38.33 -36.38 110.93
C PRO A 236 37.34 -36.51 112.09
N VAL A 237 37.12 -35.42 112.84
CA VAL A 237 35.97 -35.30 113.72
C VAL A 237 34.74 -35.29 112.82
N THR A 238 34.05 -36.42 112.73
CA THR A 238 32.68 -36.50 112.25
C THR A 238 31.81 -35.68 113.21
N ILE A 239 31.64 -34.39 112.92
CA ILE A 239 30.61 -33.59 113.57
C ILE A 239 29.28 -34.02 112.93
N LYS A 240 28.53 -34.85 113.64
CA LYS A 240 27.11 -35.08 113.35
C LYS A 240 26.36 -33.78 113.70
N THR A 241 26.22 -32.87 112.74
CA THR A 241 25.22 -31.81 112.85
C THR A 241 23.84 -32.42 112.56
N SER A 242 23.12 -32.74 113.63
CA SER A 242 21.69 -32.95 113.58
C SER A 242 21.05 -31.57 113.43
N GLY A 243 20.65 -31.16 112.22
CA GLY A 243 20.03 -29.85 112.05
C GLY A 243 19.74 -29.39 110.63
N SER A 244 18.49 -29.60 110.23
CA SER A 244 17.70 -28.88 109.22
C SER A 244 17.97 -29.09 107.72
N ARG A 245 16.89 -29.53 107.09
CA ARG A 245 16.69 -30.06 105.74
C ARG A 245 16.42 -28.94 104.73
N PHE A 246 17.34 -28.00 104.57
CA PHE A 246 17.25 -26.97 103.52
C PHE A 246 18.63 -26.71 102.92
N GLY A 247 18.90 -27.28 101.73
CA GLY A 247 20.14 -27.02 100.99
C GLY A 247 20.69 -28.14 100.11
N SER A 248 20.02 -29.29 100.00
CA SER A 248 20.48 -30.43 99.18
C SER A 248 20.15 -30.27 97.68
N TRP A 249 20.67 -29.23 97.04
CA TRP A 249 20.72 -29.07 95.58
C TRP A 249 22.08 -28.49 95.19
N MET A 250 23.15 -29.21 95.50
CA MET A 250 24.47 -29.01 94.90
C MET A 250 25.36 -30.17 95.34
N THR A 251 25.13 -31.33 94.73
CA THR A 251 26.08 -32.43 94.54
C THR A 251 25.31 -33.54 93.86
N ASP A 252 25.45 -33.65 92.53
CA ASP A 252 25.21 -34.92 91.84
C ASP A 252 26.44 -35.78 92.10
N PRO A 253 26.32 -36.92 92.81
CA PRO A 253 27.37 -37.92 92.78
C PRO A 253 27.25 -38.66 91.45
N LEU A 254 28.35 -38.68 90.70
CA LEU A 254 28.61 -39.59 89.60
C LEU A 254 28.06 -40.99 89.92
N ALA A 255 27.11 -41.45 89.10
CA ALA A 255 26.56 -42.79 89.18
C ALA A 255 27.67 -43.81 88.89
N PRO A 256 27.88 -44.83 89.76
CA PRO A 256 28.70 -45.97 89.40
C PRO A 256 27.90 -46.89 88.46
N GLU A 257 28.54 -47.35 87.38
CA GLU A 257 28.01 -48.43 86.55
C GLU A 257 27.98 -49.74 87.34
N GLY A 258 26.81 -50.38 87.34
CA GLY A 258 26.63 -51.76 87.75
C GLY A 258 25.49 -51.96 88.73
N ASP A 259 24.29 -52.18 88.22
CA ASP A 259 23.32 -53.02 88.94
C ASP A 259 22.59 -53.95 87.96
N ASN A 260 22.88 -55.24 88.09
CA ASN A 260 22.11 -56.35 87.58
C ASN A 260 21.30 -56.89 88.76
N ARG A 261 20.00 -56.57 88.82
CA ARG A 261 19.02 -57.43 89.48
C ARG A 261 17.59 -57.17 89.04
#